data_AF-G5J1I3-F1
#
_entry.id   AF-G5J1I3-F1
#
_cell.length_a   1.000
_cell.length_b   1.000
_cell.length_c   1.000
_cell.angle_alpha   90.00
_cell.angle_beta   90.00
_cell.angle_gamma   90.00
#
_symmetry.space_group_name_H-M   'P 1'
#
loop_
_entity.id
_entity.type
_entity.pdbx_description
1 polymer ?
#
loop_
_entity_poly.entity_id
_entity_poly.type
_entity_poly.pdbx_seq_one_letter_code
_entity_poly.pdbx_strand_id
1 'polypeptide(L)'
;SQPIQPTQIQTPSQPQQKNRRKFLQYLGYGGIGVVSVGVFAVIRKLLTPSPIPPIPSPTPTVGGFPLETFSFETVKVDPQGNIIQRQTKQGTQFAVDLGNDVFLDMVQIPGGTFMMGSPESEEGRDDDEAQQQVTVDDFYIGKYEVTQEQWQAIMGNNPASFKKGGKYPVEKVSWNDCQEFCEKLSEKTGLTFTLPTEAQWEYACRAGTTTPFYYGETLSTDIANYNGKYVYGESKKGVYRQETTEVGSFPANGFGLHDMHGNVWEWCQDDYEKNYQANNKNFQQDANKVTANAVMLVSASFAPNILLANNSQYKSLRGGSWVSIPNNCRSAIRVNDYRRDDHDYTFGFRVVCVFGRTL
;
A
#
# COMPACT_ATOMS: atom_id res chain seq x y z
N SER A 1 -47.12 24.38 -34.68
CA SER A 1 -46.11 24.29 -35.74
C SER A 1 -45.44 25.63 -35.96
N GLN A 2 -44.27 25.82 -35.35
CA GLN A 2 -43.27 26.81 -35.75
C GLN A 2 -41.90 26.14 -35.53
N PRO A 3 -41.00 26.10 -36.54
CA PRO A 3 -39.73 25.38 -36.42
C PRO A 3 -38.65 26.28 -35.77
N ILE A 4 -37.98 25.74 -34.75
CA ILE A 4 -36.80 26.32 -34.12
C ILE A 4 -35.58 25.93 -34.96
N GLN A 5 -34.81 26.93 -35.42
CA GLN A 5 -33.54 26.74 -36.13
C GLN A 5 -32.45 26.18 -35.19
N PRO A 6 -31.57 25.27 -35.66
CA PRO A 6 -30.45 24.78 -34.87
C PRO A 6 -29.26 25.76 -34.88
N THR A 7 -28.83 26.15 -33.68
CA THR A 7 -27.61 26.93 -33.41
C THR A 7 -26.37 26.08 -33.69
N GLN A 8 -25.48 26.57 -34.57
CA GLN A 8 -24.18 25.96 -34.84
C GLN A 8 -23.23 26.15 -33.64
N ILE A 9 -22.71 25.05 -33.10
CA ILE A 9 -21.62 25.07 -32.12
C ILE A 9 -20.31 24.87 -32.88
N GLN A 10 -19.43 25.87 -32.79
CA GLN A 10 -18.08 25.87 -33.35
C GLN A 10 -17.17 24.93 -32.55
N THR A 11 -16.54 23.98 -33.24
CA THR A 11 -15.43 23.16 -32.72
C THR A 11 -14.14 23.98 -32.59
N PRO A 12 -13.41 23.91 -31.46
CA PRO A 12 -12.11 24.57 -31.31
C PRO A 12 -11.01 23.91 -32.16
N SER A 13 -10.24 24.75 -32.84
CA SER A 13 -9.09 24.43 -33.68
C SER A 13 -7.91 23.81 -32.91
N GLN A 14 -7.33 22.74 -33.47
CA GLN A 14 -6.07 22.12 -33.00
C GLN A 14 -4.85 23.05 -33.19
N PRO A 15 -3.87 23.07 -32.27
CA PRO A 15 -2.62 23.78 -32.48
C PRO A 15 -1.66 23.03 -33.40
N GLN A 16 -1.12 23.77 -34.37
CA GLN A 16 -0.19 23.31 -35.41
C GLN A 16 1.18 22.85 -34.88
N GLN A 17 1.61 21.70 -35.41
CA GLN A 17 2.96 21.13 -35.35
C GLN A 17 4.02 22.08 -35.96
N LYS A 18 4.98 22.57 -35.16
CA LYS A 18 6.14 23.30 -35.67
C LYS A 18 7.29 22.36 -36.02
N ASN A 19 7.39 22.00 -37.31
CA ASN A 19 8.58 21.40 -37.90
C ASN A 19 9.70 22.43 -38.02
N ARG A 20 10.85 22.18 -37.37
CA ARG A 20 12.09 22.95 -37.60
C ARG A 20 12.94 22.24 -38.65
N ARG A 21 12.89 22.71 -39.89
CA ARG A 21 13.90 22.41 -40.93
C ARG A 21 14.64 23.69 -41.34
N LYS A 22 15.97 23.57 -41.19
CA LYS A 22 17.11 24.34 -41.69
C LYS A 22 16.83 25.50 -42.67
N PHE A 23 17.46 26.65 -42.39
CA PHE A 23 17.72 27.71 -43.36
C PHE A 23 19.24 27.90 -43.49
N LEU A 24 19.76 27.85 -44.72
CA LEU A 24 21.15 28.09 -45.08
C LEU A 24 21.10 28.90 -46.38
N GLN A 25 21.52 30.16 -46.33
CA GLN A 25 21.74 30.98 -47.52
C GLN A 25 22.96 31.90 -47.32
N TYR A 26 23.74 31.98 -48.40
CA TYR A 26 25.06 32.58 -48.58
C TYR A 26 25.01 34.08 -48.94
N LEU A 27 26.11 34.79 -48.63
CA LEU A 27 26.82 35.87 -49.37
C LEU A 27 27.56 36.74 -48.33
N GLY A 28 28.77 37.24 -48.48
CA GLY A 28 29.69 37.40 -49.60
C GLY A 28 30.59 38.61 -49.27
N TYR A 29 31.91 38.39 -49.25
CA TYR A 29 33.08 39.28 -49.17
C TYR A 29 32.96 40.79 -48.91
N GLY A 30 33.81 41.27 -47.98
CA GLY A 30 34.40 42.62 -48.04
C GLY A 30 35.14 43.04 -46.76
N GLY A 31 36.47 43.22 -46.85
CA GLY A 31 37.21 44.06 -45.89
C GLY A 31 38.33 43.36 -45.11
N ILE A 32 39.56 43.58 -45.55
CA ILE A 32 40.80 43.24 -44.84
C ILE A 32 40.95 44.18 -43.63
N GLY A 33 41.07 43.63 -42.42
CA GLY A 33 41.45 44.41 -41.24
C GLY A 33 41.13 43.74 -39.91
N VAL A 34 42.16 43.20 -39.26
CA VAL A 34 42.24 42.87 -37.82
C VAL A 34 41.32 41.74 -37.31
N VAL A 35 41.74 40.48 -37.40
CA VAL A 35 41.22 39.41 -36.51
C VAL A 35 42.29 38.36 -36.18
N SER A 36 43.25 38.68 -35.30
CA SER A 36 44.29 37.71 -34.90
C SER A 36 44.13 37.16 -33.47
N VAL A 37 43.07 37.53 -32.74
CA VAL A 37 42.84 37.00 -31.37
C VAL A 37 41.50 36.25 -31.23
N GLY A 38 40.48 36.61 -32.01
CA GLY A 38 39.17 35.96 -31.96
C GLY A 38 39.11 34.55 -32.56
N VAL A 39 39.90 34.27 -33.60
CA VAL A 39 39.84 32.99 -34.34
C VAL A 39 40.40 31.83 -33.52
N PHE A 40 41.45 32.04 -32.72
CA PHE A 40 41.99 31.00 -31.83
C PHE A 40 41.05 30.65 -30.67
N ALA A 41 40.31 31.62 -30.12
CA ALA A 41 39.32 31.37 -29.08
C ALA A 41 38.12 30.59 -29.61
N VAL A 42 37.69 30.87 -30.84
CA VAL A 42 36.57 30.15 -31.50
C VAL A 42 36.99 28.74 -31.90
N ILE A 43 38.21 28.52 -32.39
CA ILE A 43 38.71 27.18 -32.74
C ILE A 43 38.92 26.31 -31.49
N ARG A 44 39.41 26.88 -30.37
CA ARG A 44 39.48 26.13 -29.09
C ARG A 44 38.09 25.72 -28.57
N LYS A 45 37.07 26.57 -28.75
CA LYS A 45 35.69 26.28 -28.33
C LYS A 45 34.98 25.24 -29.21
N LEU A 46 35.44 25.06 -30.45
CA LEU A 46 34.93 24.06 -31.39
C LEU A 46 35.69 22.72 -31.33
N LEU A 47 36.81 22.67 -30.60
CA LEU A 47 37.63 21.45 -30.41
C LEU A 47 37.61 20.92 -28.97
N THR A 48 36.87 21.55 -28.05
CA THR A 48 36.56 20.91 -26.76
C THR A 48 35.50 19.84 -26.98
N PRO A 49 35.76 18.56 -26.68
CA PRO A 49 34.70 17.55 -26.68
C PRO A 49 33.60 18.06 -25.75
N SER A 50 32.35 18.00 -26.24
CA SER A 50 31.20 18.30 -25.39
C SER A 50 31.27 17.39 -24.15
N PRO A 51 31.01 17.90 -22.94
CA PRO A 51 30.95 17.05 -21.76
C PRO A 51 29.97 15.91 -22.06
N ILE A 52 30.46 14.67 -21.98
CA ILE A 52 29.64 13.48 -22.14
C ILE A 52 28.51 13.64 -21.12
N PRO A 53 27.23 13.58 -21.54
CA PRO A 53 26.13 13.63 -20.57
C PRO A 53 26.39 12.53 -19.53
N PRO A 54 26.21 12.81 -18.23
CA PRO A 54 26.39 11.79 -17.21
C PRO A 54 25.55 10.58 -17.61
N ILE A 55 26.20 9.41 -17.69
CA ILE A 55 25.50 8.14 -17.91
C ILE A 55 24.41 8.08 -16.85
N PRO A 56 23.11 7.97 -17.22
CA PRO A 56 22.06 7.90 -16.23
C PRO A 56 22.36 6.72 -15.31
N SER A 57 22.43 7.00 -14.01
CA SER A 57 22.59 5.94 -13.01
C SER A 57 21.50 4.89 -13.22
N PRO A 58 21.81 3.59 -13.15
CA PRO A 58 20.79 2.55 -13.30
C PRO A 58 19.68 2.81 -12.29
N THR A 59 18.43 2.82 -12.77
CA THR A 59 17.25 2.95 -11.91
C THR A 59 17.30 1.82 -10.89
N PRO A 60 17.16 2.11 -9.58
CA PRO A 60 17.11 1.06 -8.57
C PRO A 60 16.00 0.06 -8.93
N THR A 61 16.29 -1.23 -8.87
CA THR A 61 15.32 -2.28 -9.18
C THR A 61 15.17 -3.24 -8.03
N VAL A 62 14.00 -3.84 -7.94
CA VAL A 62 13.62 -4.79 -6.92
C VAL A 62 13.08 -6.02 -7.64
N GLY A 63 13.87 -7.10 -7.63
CA GLY A 63 13.57 -8.31 -8.42
C GLY A 63 13.41 -8.06 -9.93
N GLY A 64 14.11 -7.06 -10.48
CA GLY A 64 13.99 -6.65 -11.88
C GLY A 64 12.89 -5.61 -12.16
N PHE A 65 12.07 -5.26 -11.17
CA PHE A 65 11.05 -4.21 -11.30
C PHE A 65 11.64 -2.84 -10.94
N PRO A 66 11.43 -1.79 -11.75
CA PRO A 66 11.95 -0.45 -11.45
C PRO A 66 11.26 0.12 -10.20
N LEU A 67 12.05 0.64 -9.28
CA LEU A 67 11.56 1.44 -8.17
C LEU A 67 11.28 2.87 -8.65
N GLU A 68 10.11 3.37 -8.27
CA GLU A 68 9.63 4.67 -8.65
C GLU A 68 9.17 5.45 -7.41
N THR A 69 9.42 6.75 -7.43
CA THR A 69 8.84 7.66 -6.43
C THR A 69 7.43 8.04 -6.85
N PHE A 70 6.46 7.91 -5.95
CA PHE A 70 5.09 8.37 -6.17
C PHE A 70 4.70 9.41 -5.11
N SER A 71 3.82 10.32 -5.50
CA SER A 71 3.23 11.30 -4.58
C SER A 71 1.82 10.87 -4.17
N PHE A 72 1.46 11.13 -2.92
CA PHE A 72 0.12 10.83 -2.39
C PHE A 72 -0.30 11.91 -1.38
N GLU A 73 -1.61 12.05 -1.18
CA GLU A 73 -2.16 12.94 -0.16
C GLU A 73 -2.53 12.16 1.09
N THR A 74 -2.24 12.74 2.25
CA THR A 74 -2.70 12.27 3.56
C THR A 74 -3.35 13.40 4.34
N VAL A 75 -4.18 13.05 5.32
CA VAL A 75 -4.97 14.01 6.10
C VAL A 75 -4.87 13.78 7.60
N LYS A 76 -5.23 14.79 8.39
CA LYS A 76 -5.52 14.67 9.82
C LYS A 76 -6.89 15.28 10.13
N VAL A 77 -7.57 14.72 11.11
CA VAL A 77 -8.89 15.19 11.55
C VAL A 77 -8.86 15.72 12.98
N ASP A 78 -9.77 16.66 13.27
CA ASP A 78 -10.11 17.05 14.64
C ASP A 78 -10.97 15.97 15.35
N PRO A 79 -11.23 16.09 16.66
CA PRO A 79 -12.06 15.13 17.39
C PRO A 79 -13.50 15.00 16.86
N GLN A 80 -14.00 15.97 16.10
CA GLN A 80 -15.33 15.93 15.47
C GLN A 80 -15.31 15.29 14.07
N GLY A 81 -14.14 14.83 13.60
CA GLY A 81 -13.95 14.15 12.32
C GLY A 81 -13.83 15.09 11.12
N ASN A 82 -13.68 16.40 11.33
CA ASN A 82 -13.46 17.35 10.23
C ASN A 82 -11.98 17.35 9.85
N ILE A 83 -11.68 17.39 8.55
CA ILE A 83 -10.30 17.46 8.04
C ILE A 83 -9.71 18.83 8.38
N ILE A 84 -8.64 18.84 9.17
CA ILE A 84 -7.94 20.06 9.61
C ILE A 84 -6.58 20.24 8.93
N GLN A 85 -6.04 19.18 8.34
CA GLN A 85 -4.75 19.22 7.64
C GLN A 85 -4.79 18.30 6.42
N ARG A 86 -4.24 18.78 5.31
CA ARG A 86 -3.89 17.97 4.13
C ARG A 86 -2.41 18.14 3.85
N GLN A 87 -1.72 17.05 3.54
CA GLN A 87 -0.30 17.05 3.23
C GLN A 87 -0.02 16.11 2.07
N THR A 88 0.72 16.60 1.08
CA THR A 88 1.34 15.75 0.06
C THR A 88 2.62 15.15 0.61
N LYS A 89 2.75 13.83 0.50
CA LYS A 89 3.95 13.07 0.84
C LYS A 89 4.41 12.28 -0.38
N GLN A 90 5.62 11.74 -0.28
CA GLN A 90 6.18 10.86 -1.30
C GLN A 90 6.54 9.53 -0.67
N GLY A 91 6.43 8.47 -1.47
CA GLY A 91 6.84 7.12 -1.12
C GLY A 91 7.55 6.47 -2.29
N THR A 92 8.10 5.30 -2.05
CA THR A 92 8.72 4.46 -3.08
C THR A 92 7.79 3.28 -3.37
N GLN A 93 7.58 2.96 -4.64
CA GLN A 93 6.80 1.80 -5.05
C GLN A 93 7.44 1.09 -6.26
N PHE A 94 6.98 -0.12 -6.55
CA PHE A 94 7.08 -0.72 -7.88
C PHE A 94 5.72 -1.25 -8.31
N ALA A 95 5.50 -1.38 -9.61
CA ALA A 95 4.28 -1.94 -10.17
C ALA A 95 4.58 -3.29 -10.80
N VAL A 96 3.74 -4.29 -10.50
CA VAL A 96 3.77 -5.60 -11.15
C VAL A 96 2.74 -5.62 -12.25
N ASP A 97 3.19 -5.84 -13.49
CA ASP A 97 2.30 -6.03 -14.64
C ASP A 97 1.70 -7.45 -14.61
N LEU A 98 0.37 -7.54 -14.45
CA LEU A 98 -0.37 -8.80 -14.44
C LEU A 98 -0.87 -9.20 -15.85
N GLY A 99 -0.69 -8.32 -16.84
CA GLY A 99 -1.20 -8.40 -18.20
C GLY A 99 -2.53 -7.66 -18.38
N ASN A 100 -2.88 -7.37 -19.64
CA ASN A 100 -4.13 -6.69 -20.02
C ASN A 100 -4.37 -5.36 -19.29
N ASP A 101 -3.31 -4.54 -19.16
CA ASP A 101 -3.33 -3.24 -18.47
C ASP A 101 -3.73 -3.30 -16.98
N VAL A 102 -3.61 -4.47 -16.34
CA VAL A 102 -3.84 -4.66 -14.91
C VAL A 102 -2.50 -4.66 -14.16
N PHE A 103 -2.38 -3.76 -13.18
CA PHE A 103 -1.16 -3.60 -12.38
C PHE A 103 -1.43 -3.78 -10.89
N LEU A 104 -0.44 -4.31 -10.18
CA LEU A 104 -0.40 -4.38 -8.73
C LEU A 104 0.72 -3.48 -8.19
N ASP A 105 0.33 -2.36 -7.56
CA ASP A 105 1.26 -1.39 -6.96
C ASP A 105 1.71 -1.86 -5.56
N MET A 106 3.01 -1.97 -5.36
CA MET A 106 3.64 -2.41 -4.12
C MET A 106 4.46 -1.28 -3.51
N VAL A 107 4.06 -0.80 -2.34
CA VAL A 107 4.69 0.31 -1.63
C VAL A 107 5.79 -0.19 -0.68
N GLN A 108 6.96 0.43 -0.73
CA GLN A 108 8.05 0.16 0.20
C GLN A 108 7.71 0.69 1.59
N ILE A 109 7.76 -0.18 2.59
CA ILE A 109 7.58 0.15 4.00
C ILE A 109 8.95 0.01 4.69
N PRO A 110 9.54 1.13 5.16
CA PRO A 110 10.77 1.06 5.94
C PRO A 110 10.54 0.30 7.24
N GLY A 111 11.41 -0.65 7.54
CA GLY A 111 11.43 -1.39 8.77
C GLY A 111 11.67 -0.49 9.97
N GLY A 112 11.20 -0.93 11.13
CA GLY A 112 11.23 -0.14 12.33
C GLY A 112 10.61 -0.85 13.52
N THR A 113 10.72 -0.22 14.68
CA THR A 113 10.15 -0.70 15.93
C THR A 113 8.95 0.15 16.31
N PHE A 114 7.83 -0.47 16.66
CA PHE A 114 6.60 0.22 17.07
C PHE A 114 5.95 -0.47 18.27
N MET A 115 5.00 0.22 18.89
CA MET A 115 4.14 -0.35 19.92
C MET A 115 2.89 -0.93 19.25
N MET A 116 2.83 -2.26 19.16
CA MET A 116 1.67 -3.01 18.66
C MET A 116 0.65 -3.17 19.78
N GLY A 117 -0.65 -3.16 19.45
CA GLY A 117 -1.76 -3.19 20.41
C GLY A 117 -2.22 -1.80 20.87
N SER A 118 -3.21 -1.74 21.75
CA SER A 118 -3.87 -0.52 22.21
C SER A 118 -3.61 -0.25 23.70
N PRO A 119 -3.42 1.02 24.10
CA PRO A 119 -3.30 1.36 25.52
C PRO A 119 -4.61 1.06 26.24
N GLU A 120 -4.56 0.78 27.54
CA GLU A 120 -5.75 0.45 28.35
C GLU A 120 -6.86 1.51 28.29
N SER A 121 -6.49 2.75 27.99
CA SER A 121 -7.40 3.89 27.87
C SER A 121 -8.03 4.08 26.49
N GLU A 122 -7.63 3.30 25.47
CA GLU A 122 -8.21 3.41 24.12
C GLU A 122 -9.68 2.95 24.13
N GLU A 123 -10.57 3.79 23.62
CA GLU A 123 -11.99 3.46 23.50
C GLU A 123 -12.21 2.26 22.57
N GLY A 124 -13.05 1.32 22.98
CA GLY A 124 -13.37 0.15 22.14
C GLY A 124 -12.24 -0.87 21.99
N ARG A 125 -11.18 -0.76 22.79
CA ARG A 125 -10.13 -1.77 23.01
C ARG A 125 -10.71 -3.12 23.42
N ASP A 126 -10.13 -4.19 22.88
CA ASP A 126 -10.35 -5.58 23.32
C ASP A 126 -9.24 -6.08 24.27
N ASP A 127 -9.52 -7.15 25.02
CA ASP A 127 -8.62 -7.68 26.05
C ASP A 127 -7.31 -8.27 25.49
N ASP A 128 -7.30 -8.71 24.24
CA ASP A 128 -6.16 -9.32 23.55
C ASP A 128 -5.30 -8.32 22.75
N GLU A 129 -5.52 -7.02 22.94
CA GLU A 129 -4.78 -5.92 22.33
C GLU A 129 -3.67 -5.36 23.23
N ALA A 130 -3.20 -6.12 24.22
CA ALA A 130 -2.17 -5.65 25.15
C ALA A 130 -0.90 -5.18 24.42
N GLN A 131 -0.38 -4.01 24.83
CA GLN A 131 0.75 -3.39 24.15
C GLN A 131 2.05 -4.18 24.27
N GLN A 132 2.76 -4.28 23.15
CA GLN A 132 4.09 -4.87 23.08
C GLN A 132 4.96 -4.17 22.02
N GLN A 133 6.26 -4.13 22.27
CA GLN A 133 7.20 -3.57 21.32
C GLN A 133 7.57 -4.62 20.27
N VAL A 134 7.33 -4.31 19.00
CA VAL A 134 7.57 -5.20 17.86
C VAL A 134 8.46 -4.51 16.84
N THR A 135 9.41 -5.25 16.27
CA THR A 135 10.28 -4.78 15.18
C THR A 135 9.92 -5.54 13.90
N VAL A 136 9.72 -4.80 12.81
CA VAL A 136 9.53 -5.35 11.47
C VAL A 136 10.70 -4.93 10.58
N ASP A 137 11.21 -5.86 9.76
CA ASP A 137 12.19 -5.57 8.71
C ASP A 137 11.53 -4.75 7.58
N ASP A 138 12.33 -4.20 6.66
CA ASP A 138 11.82 -3.59 5.42
C ASP A 138 10.98 -4.61 4.63
N PHE A 139 9.85 -4.17 4.09
CA PHE A 139 8.99 -5.00 3.24
C PHE A 139 8.24 -4.15 2.21
N TYR A 140 7.59 -4.81 1.26
CA TYR A 140 6.70 -4.15 0.32
C TYR A 140 5.29 -4.68 0.53
N ILE A 141 4.30 -3.79 0.56
CA ILE A 141 2.90 -4.17 0.75
C ILE A 141 2.02 -3.54 -0.33
N GLY A 142 0.96 -4.23 -0.72
CA GLY A 142 -0.02 -3.73 -1.67
C GLY A 142 -0.52 -2.35 -1.23
N LYS A 143 -0.42 -1.38 -2.15
CA LYS A 143 -0.92 -0.01 -1.96
C LYS A 143 -2.41 0.02 -1.59
N TYR A 144 -3.12 -0.96 -2.12
CA TYR A 144 -4.55 -1.20 -2.01
C TYR A 144 -4.80 -2.64 -1.56
N GLU A 145 -6.04 -2.92 -1.16
CA GLU A 145 -6.59 -4.27 -1.16
C GLU A 145 -6.50 -4.87 -2.58
N VAL A 146 -6.37 -6.19 -2.71
CA VAL A 146 -6.36 -6.87 -4.03
C VAL A 146 -7.70 -6.62 -4.70
N THR A 147 -7.67 -6.14 -5.94
CA THR A 147 -8.87 -5.79 -6.70
C THR A 147 -9.47 -6.98 -7.44
N GLN A 148 -10.73 -6.87 -7.86
CA GLN A 148 -11.39 -7.91 -8.64
C GLN A 148 -10.72 -8.15 -10.00
N GLU A 149 -10.18 -7.11 -10.64
CA GLU A 149 -9.42 -7.27 -11.89
C GLU A 149 -8.06 -7.96 -11.67
N GLN A 150 -7.36 -7.66 -10.57
CA GLN A 150 -6.11 -8.33 -10.20
C GLN A 150 -6.36 -9.79 -9.86
N TRP A 151 -7.42 -10.07 -9.07
CA TRP A 151 -7.87 -11.42 -8.78
C TRP A 151 -8.17 -12.20 -10.07
N GLN A 152 -8.99 -11.64 -10.96
CA GLN A 152 -9.37 -12.27 -12.22
C GLN A 152 -8.15 -12.56 -13.12
N ALA A 153 -7.15 -11.67 -13.13
CA ALA A 153 -5.92 -11.83 -13.91
C ALA A 153 -5.04 -13.00 -13.43
N ILE A 154 -5.07 -13.33 -12.13
CA ILE A 154 -4.28 -14.41 -11.52
C ILE A 154 -5.06 -15.71 -11.42
N MET A 155 -6.33 -15.64 -11.00
CA MET A 155 -7.14 -16.79 -10.64
C MET A 155 -8.07 -17.26 -11.75
N GLY A 156 -8.32 -16.41 -12.76
CA GLY A 156 -9.18 -16.74 -13.91
C GLY A 156 -10.69 -16.75 -13.61
N ASN A 157 -11.10 -16.38 -12.40
CA ASN A 157 -12.50 -16.23 -11.98
C ASN A 157 -12.69 -14.97 -11.13
N ASN A 158 -13.91 -14.68 -10.68
CA ASN A 158 -14.18 -13.60 -9.72
C ASN A 158 -15.21 -14.10 -8.69
N PRO A 159 -14.84 -14.30 -7.41
CA PRO A 159 -15.72 -14.82 -6.36
C PRO A 159 -16.62 -13.74 -5.72
N ALA A 160 -16.26 -12.45 -5.85
CA ALA A 160 -16.89 -11.31 -5.18
C ALA A 160 -18.43 -11.33 -5.22
N SER A 161 -19.10 -11.17 -4.09
CA SER A 161 -20.55 -10.94 -4.04
C SER A 161 -20.94 -9.66 -4.79
N PHE A 162 -20.21 -8.58 -4.57
CA PHE A 162 -20.35 -7.32 -5.30
C PHE A 162 -19.62 -7.43 -6.64
N LYS A 163 -20.27 -7.99 -7.66
CA LYS A 163 -19.74 -8.19 -9.03
C LYS A 163 -19.54 -6.88 -9.81
N LYS A 164 -18.74 -5.95 -9.27
CA LYS A 164 -18.47 -4.64 -9.86
C LYS A 164 -17.28 -4.66 -10.83
N GLY A 165 -16.35 -5.60 -10.65
CA GLY A 165 -15.14 -5.70 -11.45
C GLY A 165 -14.15 -4.57 -11.18
N GLY A 166 -13.16 -4.41 -12.07
CA GLY A 166 -12.22 -3.29 -12.04
C GLY A 166 -11.51 -3.13 -10.69
N LYS A 167 -11.45 -1.88 -10.23
CA LYS A 167 -10.72 -1.44 -9.02
C LYS A 167 -11.48 -1.61 -7.71
N TYR A 168 -12.59 -2.35 -7.69
CA TYR A 168 -13.22 -2.73 -6.42
C TYR A 168 -12.42 -3.85 -5.76
N PRO A 169 -12.32 -3.90 -4.42
CA PRO A 169 -11.65 -5.01 -3.75
C PRO A 169 -12.36 -6.32 -4.08
N VAL A 170 -11.57 -7.40 -4.22
CA VAL A 170 -12.13 -8.75 -4.19
C VAL A 170 -12.58 -9.05 -2.77
N GLU A 171 -13.79 -9.58 -2.63
CA GLU A 171 -14.29 -10.13 -1.38
C GLU A 171 -14.88 -11.53 -1.58
N LYS A 172 -15.38 -12.14 -0.50
CA LYS A 172 -15.84 -13.54 -0.49
C LYS A 172 -14.70 -14.51 -0.82
N VAL A 173 -13.53 -14.22 -0.28
CA VAL A 173 -12.33 -15.06 -0.38
C VAL A 173 -11.94 -15.56 1.00
N SER A 174 -11.62 -16.84 1.10
CA SER A 174 -11.08 -17.42 2.32
C SER A 174 -9.58 -17.21 2.40
N TRP A 175 -9.02 -17.41 3.59
CA TRP A 175 -7.56 -17.37 3.77
C TRP A 175 -6.84 -18.34 2.82
N ASN A 176 -7.39 -19.55 2.61
CA ASN A 176 -6.82 -20.54 1.69
C ASN A 176 -6.81 -20.03 0.25
N ASP A 177 -7.89 -19.38 -0.21
CA ASP A 177 -7.92 -18.84 -1.58
C ASP A 177 -6.91 -17.69 -1.73
N CYS A 178 -6.70 -16.91 -0.67
CA CYS A 178 -5.68 -15.85 -0.66
C CYS A 178 -4.26 -16.42 -0.73
N GLN A 179 -3.98 -17.56 -0.07
CA GLN A 179 -2.69 -18.25 -0.23
C GLN A 179 -2.51 -18.75 -1.67
N GLU A 180 -3.54 -19.36 -2.27
CA GLU A 180 -3.47 -19.81 -3.67
C GLU A 180 -3.21 -18.65 -4.63
N PHE A 181 -3.85 -17.49 -4.39
CA PHE A 181 -3.56 -16.27 -5.15
C PHE A 181 -2.09 -15.85 -5.00
N CYS A 182 -1.55 -15.81 -3.77
CA CYS A 182 -0.16 -15.46 -3.50
C CYS A 182 0.82 -16.43 -4.18
N GLU A 183 0.54 -17.73 -4.17
CA GLU A 183 1.33 -18.77 -4.83
C GLU A 183 1.37 -18.54 -6.35
N LYS A 184 0.22 -18.40 -7.00
CA LYS A 184 0.14 -18.15 -8.45
C LYS A 184 0.77 -16.82 -8.86
N LEU A 185 0.59 -15.77 -8.04
CA LEU A 185 1.23 -14.49 -8.26
C LEU A 185 2.75 -14.61 -8.17
N SER A 186 3.25 -15.40 -7.21
CA SER A 186 4.67 -15.68 -7.05
C SER A 186 5.23 -16.44 -8.26
N GLU A 187 4.55 -17.50 -8.70
CA GLU A 187 4.93 -18.28 -9.89
C GLU A 187 4.97 -17.41 -11.16
N LYS A 188 3.98 -16.54 -11.35
CA LYS A 188 3.88 -15.66 -12.53
C LYS A 188 5.00 -14.62 -12.58
N THR A 189 5.44 -14.12 -11.42
CA THR A 189 6.34 -12.96 -11.33
C THR A 189 7.78 -13.33 -11.03
N GLY A 190 8.01 -14.52 -10.48
CA GLY A 190 9.31 -14.93 -9.93
C GLY A 190 9.67 -14.23 -8.61
N LEU A 191 8.75 -13.47 -8.02
CA LEU A 191 8.89 -12.87 -6.69
C LEU A 191 8.16 -13.71 -5.64
N THR A 192 8.46 -13.50 -4.37
CA THR A 192 7.74 -14.17 -3.27
C THR A 192 6.66 -13.25 -2.71
N PHE A 193 5.40 -13.61 -2.95
CA PHE A 193 4.22 -12.96 -2.38
C PHE A 193 3.60 -13.80 -1.27
N THR A 194 3.18 -13.15 -0.19
CA THR A 194 2.46 -13.75 0.95
C THR A 194 1.36 -12.80 1.44
N LEU A 195 0.55 -13.26 2.39
CA LEU A 195 -0.24 -12.33 3.22
C LEU A 195 0.71 -11.55 4.16
N PRO A 196 0.33 -10.33 4.60
CA PRO A 196 1.04 -9.63 5.66
C PRO A 196 0.96 -10.45 6.95
N THR A 197 2.01 -10.41 7.76
CA THR A 197 1.82 -10.74 9.18
C THR A 197 0.96 -9.67 9.84
N GLU A 198 0.34 -10.01 10.95
CA GLU A 198 -0.47 -9.10 11.73
C GLU A 198 0.35 -7.89 12.21
N ALA A 199 1.61 -8.12 12.58
CA ALA A 199 2.55 -7.06 12.94
C ALA A 199 2.90 -6.15 11.75
N GLN A 200 3.14 -6.73 10.56
CA GLN A 200 3.36 -5.95 9.34
C GLN A 200 2.13 -5.10 9.00
N TRP A 201 0.93 -5.69 9.08
CA TRP A 201 -0.32 -5.00 8.80
C TRP A 201 -0.53 -3.82 9.76
N GLU A 202 -0.38 -4.04 11.08
CA GLU A 202 -0.60 -2.99 12.07
C GLU A 202 0.45 -1.87 11.97
N TYR A 203 1.72 -2.23 11.79
CA TYR A 203 2.79 -1.26 11.56
C TYR A 203 2.50 -0.39 10.34
N ALA A 204 2.12 -1.04 9.23
CA ALA A 204 1.76 -0.38 7.99
C ALA A 204 0.53 0.52 8.16
N CYS A 205 -0.51 0.06 8.86
CA CYS A 205 -1.74 0.79 9.15
C CYS A 205 -1.45 2.06 9.97
N ARG A 206 -0.67 1.91 11.05
CA ARG A 206 -0.30 3.01 11.96
C ARG A 206 0.57 4.07 11.30
N ALA A 207 1.47 3.68 10.38
CA ALA A 207 2.38 4.60 9.70
C ALA A 207 3.03 5.65 10.65
N GLY A 208 3.46 5.16 11.83
CA GLY A 208 4.11 5.95 12.88
C GLY A 208 3.19 6.61 13.92
N THR A 209 1.86 6.48 13.83
CA THR A 209 0.94 7.01 14.85
C THR A 209 0.65 6.01 15.97
N THR A 210 0.37 6.54 17.17
CA THR A 210 -0.09 5.76 18.33
C THR A 210 -1.58 5.92 18.61
N THR A 211 -2.27 6.74 17.82
CA THR A 211 -3.71 6.98 17.90
C THR A 211 -4.51 5.78 17.37
N PRO A 212 -5.81 5.67 17.68
CA PRO A 212 -6.65 4.56 17.23
C PRO A 212 -6.73 4.45 15.70
N PHE A 213 -6.66 5.59 15.00
CA PHE A 213 -6.61 5.66 13.54
C PHE A 213 -5.39 6.46 13.10
N TYR A 214 -4.87 6.21 11.90
CA TYR A 214 -3.81 7.04 11.33
C TYR A 214 -4.21 8.53 11.31
N TYR A 215 -5.47 8.82 11.04
CA TYR A 215 -5.97 10.18 10.84
C TYR A 215 -6.10 11.00 12.13
N GLY A 216 -6.11 10.35 13.30
CA GLY A 216 -6.22 10.99 14.61
C GLY A 216 -7.01 10.14 15.61
N GLU A 217 -7.62 10.81 16.59
CA GLU A 217 -8.41 10.19 17.68
C GLU A 217 -9.80 9.72 17.23
N THR A 218 -10.18 9.97 15.98
CA THR A 218 -11.49 9.57 15.45
C THR A 218 -11.44 9.26 13.95
N LEU A 219 -12.55 8.75 13.42
CA LEU A 219 -12.74 8.39 12.03
C LEU A 219 -14.03 9.05 11.51
N SER A 220 -14.02 9.50 10.26
CA SER A 220 -15.21 10.02 9.58
C SER A 220 -15.41 9.34 8.23
N THR A 221 -16.64 9.34 7.73
CA THR A 221 -16.99 8.66 6.46
C THR A 221 -16.45 9.37 5.21
N ASP A 222 -15.83 10.53 5.39
CA ASP A 222 -15.16 11.29 4.32
C ASP A 222 -13.74 10.79 4.06
N ILE A 223 -13.18 10.00 4.98
CA ILE A 223 -11.79 9.50 4.93
C ILE A 223 -11.70 7.96 5.03
N ALA A 224 -12.84 7.28 5.14
CA ALA A 224 -12.93 5.82 5.18
C ALA A 224 -14.33 5.31 4.80
N ASN A 225 -14.41 4.04 4.41
CA ASN A 225 -15.67 3.34 4.14
C ASN A 225 -16.04 2.36 5.26
N TYR A 226 -16.99 2.74 6.11
CA TYR A 226 -17.49 1.92 7.21
C TYR A 226 -18.98 2.26 7.47
N ASN A 227 -19.58 1.66 8.49
CA ASN A 227 -20.94 1.96 8.89
C ASN A 227 -21.08 3.32 9.60
N GLY A 228 -21.29 4.36 8.79
CA GLY A 228 -21.47 5.75 9.24
C GLY A 228 -22.68 6.03 10.15
N LYS A 229 -23.52 5.03 10.47
CA LYS A 229 -24.57 5.18 11.49
C LYS A 229 -24.01 5.26 12.91
N TYR A 230 -22.76 4.83 13.10
CA TYR A 230 -22.03 4.82 14.36
C TYR A 230 -20.86 5.81 14.30
N VAL A 231 -20.40 6.20 15.48
CA VAL A 231 -19.34 7.19 15.68
C VAL A 231 -18.31 6.62 16.65
N TYR A 232 -17.10 7.14 16.59
CA TYR A 232 -16.04 6.88 17.55
C TYR A 232 -15.63 8.20 18.20
N GLY A 233 -15.54 8.26 19.53
CA GLY A 233 -15.32 9.51 20.24
C GLY A 233 -16.38 10.58 19.91
N GLU A 234 -15.94 11.79 19.58
CA GLU A 234 -16.83 12.95 19.34
C GLU A 234 -17.20 13.18 17.86
N SER A 235 -16.93 12.21 16.99
CA SER A 235 -17.25 12.34 15.56
C SER A 235 -18.75 12.43 15.28
N LYS A 236 -19.07 12.86 14.07
CA LYS A 236 -20.45 12.95 13.57
C LYS A 236 -20.82 11.68 12.81
N LYS A 237 -22.10 11.31 12.88
CA LYS A 237 -22.66 10.29 11.98
C LYS A 237 -22.49 10.74 10.53
N GLY A 238 -22.25 9.77 9.66
CA GLY A 238 -21.96 9.98 8.25
C GLY A 238 -22.68 9.00 7.34
N VAL A 239 -22.15 8.85 6.13
CA VAL A 239 -22.73 7.98 5.10
C VAL A 239 -22.44 6.51 5.44
N TYR A 240 -23.49 5.68 5.51
CA TYR A 240 -23.36 4.23 5.48
C TYR A 240 -23.64 3.72 4.07
N ARG A 241 -22.57 3.43 3.31
CA ARG A 241 -22.65 3.10 1.88
C ARG A 241 -23.28 1.73 1.60
N GLN A 242 -23.21 0.80 2.55
CA GLN A 242 -23.75 -0.56 2.43
C GLN A 242 -23.10 -1.40 1.32
N GLU A 243 -21.92 -1.00 0.85
CA GLU A 243 -21.17 -1.67 -0.20
C GLU A 243 -19.69 -1.23 -0.17
N THR A 244 -18.85 -1.97 -0.89
CA THR A 244 -17.47 -1.59 -1.15
C THR A 244 -17.37 -0.39 -2.09
N THR A 245 -16.29 0.38 -1.92
CA THR A 245 -15.85 1.45 -2.82
C THR A 245 -14.66 0.99 -3.66
N GLU A 246 -14.36 1.67 -4.77
CA GLU A 246 -13.09 1.46 -5.46
C GLU A 246 -11.94 1.73 -4.51
N VAL A 247 -10.88 0.92 -4.59
CA VAL A 247 -9.69 1.12 -3.77
C VAL A 247 -9.07 2.48 -4.05
N GLY A 248 -8.55 3.13 -3.01
CA GLY A 248 -7.98 4.47 -3.12
C GLY A 248 -9.00 5.62 -3.22
N SER A 249 -10.28 5.35 -2.97
CA SER A 249 -11.32 6.40 -2.94
C SER A 249 -11.12 7.42 -1.80
N PHE A 250 -10.36 7.04 -0.76
CA PHE A 250 -10.08 7.87 0.41
C PHE A 250 -8.59 8.23 0.48
N PRO A 251 -8.20 9.28 1.24
CA PRO A 251 -6.80 9.64 1.42
C PRO A 251 -5.94 8.47 1.88
N ALA A 252 -4.63 8.52 1.60
CA ALA A 252 -3.70 7.51 2.09
C ALA A 252 -3.29 7.79 3.53
N ASN A 253 -2.75 6.78 4.21
CA ASN A 253 -2.03 6.95 5.46
C ASN A 253 -0.59 7.49 5.23
N GLY A 254 0.22 7.52 6.28
CA GLY A 254 1.55 8.12 6.26
C GLY A 254 2.57 7.43 5.36
N PHE A 255 2.32 6.18 4.97
CA PHE A 255 3.15 5.41 4.06
C PHE A 255 2.60 5.38 2.62
N GLY A 256 1.44 5.96 2.36
CA GLY A 256 0.83 5.95 1.02
C GLY A 256 -0.07 4.74 0.77
N LEU A 257 -0.51 4.07 1.84
CA LEU A 257 -1.47 2.97 1.78
C LEU A 257 -2.89 3.49 1.95
N HIS A 258 -3.81 2.94 1.17
CA HIS A 258 -5.22 3.29 1.22
C HIS A 258 -6.04 2.18 1.89
N ASP A 259 -7.24 2.57 2.34
CA ASP A 259 -8.29 1.67 2.84
C ASP A 259 -7.90 0.83 4.07
N MET A 260 -6.84 1.21 4.80
CA MET A 260 -6.40 0.54 6.04
C MET A 260 -7.41 0.62 7.22
N HIS A 261 -8.54 1.31 7.05
CA HIS A 261 -9.54 1.61 8.08
C HIS A 261 -10.98 1.40 7.56
N GLY A 262 -11.25 0.31 6.87
CA GLY A 262 -12.59 -0.06 6.39
C GLY A 262 -12.55 -0.75 5.03
N ASN A 263 -13.62 -0.59 4.25
CA ASN A 263 -13.84 -1.23 2.95
C ASN A 263 -13.99 -2.76 3.04
N VAL A 264 -12.92 -3.56 3.16
CA VAL A 264 -13.01 -4.99 3.48
C VAL A 264 -12.04 -5.37 4.61
N TRP A 265 -12.41 -6.38 5.40
CA TRP A 265 -11.49 -7.01 6.33
C TRP A 265 -10.37 -7.69 5.56
N GLU A 266 -9.16 -7.67 6.11
CA GLU A 266 -7.98 -8.19 5.41
C GLU A 266 -7.33 -9.36 6.14
N TRP A 267 -7.26 -10.51 5.47
CA TRP A 267 -6.59 -11.69 5.98
C TRP A 267 -5.10 -11.45 6.23
N CYS A 268 -4.61 -11.87 7.40
CA CYS A 268 -3.19 -11.90 7.76
C CYS A 268 -2.67 -13.35 7.82
N GLN A 269 -1.34 -13.51 7.75
CA GLN A 269 -0.69 -14.83 7.74
C GLN A 269 -0.85 -15.59 9.07
N ASP A 270 -0.85 -14.85 10.19
CA ASP A 270 -0.75 -15.38 11.55
C ASP A 270 -1.94 -16.25 11.94
N ASP A 271 -1.63 -17.38 12.57
CA ASP A 271 -2.58 -18.11 13.40
C ASP A 271 -2.98 -17.24 14.58
N TYR A 272 -4.24 -17.32 14.99
CA TYR A 272 -4.63 -16.63 16.22
C TYR A 272 -4.08 -17.33 17.46
N GLU A 273 -3.37 -16.57 18.30
CA GLU A 273 -3.04 -16.93 19.68
C GLU A 273 -3.68 -15.92 20.64
N LYS A 274 -4.44 -16.43 21.62
CA LYS A 274 -5.33 -15.63 22.48
C LYS A 274 -4.66 -14.56 23.36
N ASN A 275 -3.33 -14.48 23.40
CA ASN A 275 -2.59 -13.52 24.20
C ASN A 275 -1.15 -13.31 23.69
N TYR A 276 -0.72 -12.07 23.47
CA TYR A 276 0.71 -11.75 23.32
C TYR A 276 1.54 -12.11 24.56
N GLN A 277 0.90 -12.12 25.76
CA GLN A 277 1.56 -12.30 27.06
C GLN A 277 1.69 -13.76 27.53
N ALA A 278 0.93 -14.72 26.96
CA ALA A 278 0.99 -16.11 27.41
C ALA A 278 2.33 -16.78 27.07
N ASN A 279 3.01 -16.27 26.03
CA ASN A 279 4.28 -16.82 25.55
C ASN A 279 5.51 -16.24 26.25
N ASN A 280 5.37 -15.40 27.29
CA ASN A 280 6.53 -14.90 28.04
C ASN A 280 6.58 -15.34 29.51
N LYS A 281 5.49 -15.92 30.06
CA LYS A 281 5.47 -16.40 31.45
C LYS A 281 5.72 -17.90 31.61
N ASN A 282 5.47 -18.70 30.58
CA ASN A 282 5.72 -20.15 30.64
C ASN A 282 7.15 -20.56 30.28
N PHE A 283 7.91 -19.71 29.56
CA PHE A 283 9.31 -20.02 29.20
C PHE A 283 10.30 -19.79 30.35
N GLN A 284 9.92 -19.06 31.40
CA GLN A 284 10.79 -18.85 32.56
C GLN A 284 10.71 -19.98 33.61
N GLN A 285 9.62 -20.78 33.62
CA GLN A 285 9.47 -21.89 34.59
C GLN A 285 10.00 -23.24 34.07
N ASP A 286 10.06 -23.45 32.77
CA ASP A 286 10.52 -24.73 32.17
C ASP A 286 12.01 -24.75 31.79
N ALA A 287 12.73 -23.64 31.97
CA ALA A 287 14.17 -23.51 31.67
C ALA A 287 15.09 -24.43 32.50
N ASN A 288 14.58 -25.10 33.54
CA ASN A 288 15.35 -26.02 34.38
C ASN A 288 15.14 -27.52 34.06
N LYS A 289 14.43 -27.89 32.99
CA LYS A 289 14.13 -29.32 32.71
C LYS A 289 14.34 -29.83 31.29
N VAL A 290 14.95 -29.07 30.37
CA VAL A 290 15.28 -29.64 29.05
C VAL A 290 16.75 -29.39 28.71
N THR A 291 17.48 -30.50 28.70
CA THR A 291 18.85 -30.65 28.21
C THR A 291 18.98 -30.09 26.79
N ALA A 292 19.96 -29.21 26.59
CA ALA A 292 20.63 -28.91 25.32
C ALA A 292 19.78 -28.97 24.05
N ASN A 293 19.00 -27.91 23.77
CA ASN A 293 18.70 -27.37 22.41
C ASN A 293 17.55 -26.33 22.43
N ALA A 294 17.61 -25.31 23.28
CA ALA A 294 16.72 -24.15 23.13
C ALA A 294 17.32 -22.91 23.83
N VAL A 295 18.27 -22.26 23.16
CA VAL A 295 18.51 -20.84 23.36
C VAL A 295 18.26 -20.20 22.01
N MET A 296 17.03 -19.76 21.76
CA MET A 296 16.70 -18.95 20.58
C MET A 296 16.33 -17.56 21.05
N LEU A 297 17.30 -16.66 20.86
CA LEU A 297 17.12 -15.22 20.92
C LEU A 297 16.05 -14.81 19.91
N VAL A 298 15.12 -13.98 20.35
CA VAL A 298 14.15 -13.30 19.50
C VAL A 298 14.93 -12.31 18.61
N SER A 299 15.34 -12.78 17.43
CA SER A 299 15.68 -11.93 16.30
C SER A 299 14.76 -12.33 15.16
N ALA A 300 13.93 -11.40 14.69
CA ALA A 300 13.01 -11.53 13.56
C ALA A 300 13.75 -11.63 12.21
N SER A 301 14.85 -12.36 12.17
CA SER A 301 15.66 -12.62 11.00
C SER A 301 16.22 -14.02 11.14
N PHE A 302 16.02 -14.83 10.10
CA PHE A 302 16.44 -16.23 9.90
C PHE A 302 15.38 -17.31 10.17
N ALA A 303 15.00 -17.94 9.04
CA ALA A 303 14.17 -19.13 8.83
C ALA A 303 12.64 -18.92 8.76
N PRO A 304 12.02 -18.92 7.56
CA PRO A 304 10.56 -18.88 7.40
C PRO A 304 9.84 -20.18 7.81
N ASN A 305 10.54 -21.19 8.34
CA ASN A 305 10.01 -22.55 8.45
C ASN A 305 10.03 -23.19 9.85
N ILE A 306 10.34 -22.47 10.93
CA ILE A 306 10.40 -23.08 12.28
C ILE A 306 9.70 -22.21 13.33
N LEU A 307 8.45 -21.79 13.07
CA LEU A 307 7.44 -21.50 14.10
C LEU A 307 5.98 -21.66 13.59
N LEU A 308 5.75 -22.27 12.42
CA LEU A 308 4.42 -22.39 11.78
C LEU A 308 3.71 -23.74 12.04
N ALA A 309 4.11 -24.49 13.08
CA ALA A 309 3.61 -25.84 13.31
C ALA A 309 2.35 -25.91 14.21
N ASN A 310 1.58 -24.83 14.33
CA ASN A 310 0.25 -24.88 14.93
C ASN A 310 -0.78 -24.78 13.81
N ASN A 311 -1.36 -25.90 13.40
CA ASN A 311 -2.45 -26.00 12.42
C ASN A 311 -3.76 -25.42 13.01
N SER A 312 -3.74 -24.14 13.41
CA SER A 312 -4.93 -23.45 13.85
C SER A 312 -5.88 -23.35 12.67
N GLN A 313 -7.14 -23.70 12.91
CA GLN A 313 -8.18 -23.47 11.92
C GLN A 313 -8.47 -21.99 11.76
N TYR A 314 -8.11 -21.16 12.75
CA TYR A 314 -8.49 -19.75 12.82
C TYR A 314 -7.35 -18.82 12.43
N LYS A 315 -7.68 -17.82 11.61
CA LYS A 315 -6.72 -16.85 11.04
C LYS A 315 -7.13 -15.43 11.38
N SER A 316 -6.14 -14.55 11.47
CA SER A 316 -6.37 -13.16 11.88
C SER A 316 -6.88 -12.30 10.73
N LEU A 317 -7.85 -11.43 11.04
CA LEU A 317 -8.40 -10.40 10.15
C LEU A 317 -8.20 -9.00 10.77
N ARG A 318 -7.92 -8.01 9.92
CA ARG A 318 -7.61 -6.63 10.32
C ARG A 318 -8.38 -5.59 9.49
N GLY A 319 -8.50 -4.36 10.02
CA GLY A 319 -8.90 -3.16 9.27
C GLY A 319 -10.37 -2.77 9.27
N GLY A 320 -11.28 -3.70 9.59
CA GLY A 320 -12.71 -3.44 9.47
C GLY A 320 -13.21 -3.51 8.03
N SER A 321 -14.49 -3.24 7.81
CA SER A 321 -15.12 -3.31 6.49
C SER A 321 -16.19 -2.24 6.34
N TRP A 322 -16.81 -2.16 5.16
CA TRP A 322 -17.90 -1.23 4.85
C TRP A 322 -19.12 -1.37 5.80
N VAL A 323 -19.31 -2.52 6.45
CA VAL A 323 -20.39 -2.77 7.44
C VAL A 323 -19.94 -2.60 8.89
N SER A 324 -18.63 -2.53 9.13
CA SER A 324 -18.06 -2.40 10.46
C SER A 324 -18.43 -1.06 11.10
N ILE A 325 -18.69 -1.07 12.40
CA ILE A 325 -18.70 0.15 13.21
C ILE A 325 -17.25 0.68 13.33
N PRO A 326 -17.03 1.98 13.59
CA PRO A 326 -15.67 2.54 13.55
C PRO A 326 -14.73 1.97 14.61
N ASN A 327 -15.23 1.43 15.73
CA ASN A 327 -14.42 0.69 16.71
C ASN A 327 -13.67 -0.48 16.08
N ASN A 328 -14.29 -1.13 15.09
CA ASN A 328 -13.72 -2.28 14.39
C ASN A 328 -12.81 -1.86 13.22
N CYS A 329 -12.56 -0.57 13.05
CA CYS A 329 -11.66 -0.02 12.04
C CYS A 329 -10.37 0.57 12.66
N ARG A 330 -10.17 0.44 13.98
CA ARG A 330 -8.96 0.89 14.66
C ARG A 330 -7.73 0.15 14.14
N SER A 331 -6.54 0.75 14.24
CA SER A 331 -5.29 0.08 13.86
C SER A 331 -5.03 -1.18 14.69
N ALA A 332 -5.41 -1.17 15.97
CA ALA A 332 -5.16 -2.28 16.89
C ALA A 332 -6.19 -3.41 16.82
N ILE A 333 -7.31 -3.23 16.09
CA ILE A 333 -8.41 -4.22 16.08
C ILE A 333 -7.90 -5.59 15.63
N ARG A 334 -8.33 -6.65 16.32
CA ARG A 334 -8.01 -8.04 15.97
C ARG A 334 -9.32 -8.83 15.94
N VAL A 335 -9.59 -9.52 14.83
CA VAL A 335 -10.72 -10.46 14.78
C VAL A 335 -10.20 -11.83 14.36
N ASN A 336 -10.65 -12.86 15.07
CA ASN A 336 -10.02 -14.18 15.06
C ASN A 336 -10.99 -15.36 15.17
N ASP A 337 -12.30 -15.11 15.11
CA ASP A 337 -13.32 -16.15 15.17
C ASP A 337 -13.55 -16.86 13.81
N TYR A 338 -12.76 -16.51 12.79
CA TYR A 338 -12.97 -16.99 11.43
C TYR A 338 -11.96 -18.05 11.03
N ARG A 339 -12.49 -19.13 10.49
CA ARG A 339 -11.70 -20.24 10.00
C ARG A 339 -11.04 -19.89 8.68
N ARG A 340 -9.92 -20.54 8.38
CA ARG A 340 -9.15 -20.37 7.14
C ARG A 340 -9.95 -20.72 5.87
N ASP A 341 -11.04 -21.46 6.02
CA ASP A 341 -11.98 -21.87 4.97
C ASP A 341 -13.28 -21.05 4.96
N ASP A 342 -13.42 -20.03 5.81
CA ASP A 342 -14.60 -19.16 5.83
C ASP A 342 -14.54 -18.13 4.70
N HIS A 343 -15.69 -17.92 4.06
CA HIS A 343 -15.90 -16.88 3.05
C HIS A 343 -17.01 -15.94 3.50
N ASP A 344 -16.72 -14.65 3.58
CA ASP A 344 -17.72 -13.63 3.84
C ASP A 344 -17.59 -12.48 2.84
N TYR A 345 -18.69 -11.82 2.53
CA TYR A 345 -18.73 -10.72 1.57
C TYR A 345 -18.07 -9.42 2.06
N THR A 346 -17.47 -9.49 3.25
CA THR A 346 -16.63 -8.45 3.84
C THR A 346 -15.16 -8.86 3.92
N PHE A 347 -14.78 -10.09 3.54
CA PHE A 347 -13.41 -10.58 3.63
C PHE A 347 -12.67 -10.46 2.31
N GLY A 348 -11.61 -9.67 2.31
CA GLY A 348 -10.61 -9.56 1.26
C GLY A 348 -9.21 -9.68 1.86
N PHE A 349 -8.23 -9.08 1.19
CA PHE A 349 -6.82 -9.11 1.62
C PHE A 349 -5.98 -8.11 0.84
N ARG A 350 -4.78 -7.85 1.33
CA ARG A 350 -3.67 -7.30 0.56
C ARG A 350 -2.46 -8.23 0.65
N VAL A 351 -1.50 -8.06 -0.26
CA VAL A 351 -0.31 -8.91 -0.33
C VAL A 351 0.95 -8.18 0.15
N VAL A 352 1.90 -8.94 0.66
CA VAL A 352 3.27 -8.50 0.95
C VAL A 352 4.23 -9.20 -0.02
N CYS A 353 5.26 -8.49 -0.45
CA CYS A 353 6.38 -9.05 -1.20
C CYS A 353 7.66 -8.91 -0.37
N VAL A 354 8.35 -10.03 -0.17
CA VAL A 354 9.63 -10.07 0.54
C VAL A 354 10.76 -10.39 -0.44
N PHE A 355 11.83 -9.60 -0.38
CA PHE A 355 13.04 -9.85 -1.15
C PHE A 355 14.04 -10.56 -0.23
N GLY A 356 14.53 -11.72 -0.65
CA GLY A 356 15.76 -12.25 -0.06
C GLY A 356 16.84 -11.19 -0.23
N ARG A 357 17.42 -10.73 0.89
CA ARG A 357 18.44 -9.66 0.87
C ARG A 357 19.47 -9.98 -0.22
N THR A 358 19.61 -9.09 -1.19
CA THR A 358 20.82 -9.07 -2.04
C THR A 358 21.97 -8.72 -1.11
N LEU A 359 22.76 -9.74 -0.74
CA LEU A 359 23.97 -9.61 0.06
C LEU A 359 25.06 -8.85 -0.70
#